data_AF-A0A3R6HVK4-F1
#
_entry.id   AF-A0A3R6HVK4-F1
#
_cell.length_a   1.000
_cell.length_b   1.000
_cell.length_c   1.000
_cell.angle_alpha   90.00
_cell.angle_beta   90.00
_cell.angle_gamma   90.00
#
_symmetry.space_group_name_H-M   'P 1'
#
loop_
_entity.id
_entity.type
_entity.pdbx_description
1 polymer ?
#
loop_
_entity_poly.entity_id
_entity_poly.type
_entity_poly.pdbx_seq_one_letter_code
_entity_poly.pdbx_strand_id
1 'polypeptide(L)'
;QCRNGKRTAPAALKIACDLVDEGHKTEEEAVAMIDPRNLDTLLHPQFDAAALKAATPLGKGLGASPGAACGKIVFTAEDAEAWNERGEKVVLVRLETSPEDITGMKASQGILTVRGGMTSHAAVVARGMGTCCVSGCGDIAMDEENKKFTLAGKEFHEGDYISIDGTTGNIYDGEIKTVDATIAGEFGRVMAWADKYRKLKVRTNADTPADAKKARELGAEGIGLCRTEHMFFEEDR
;
A
#
# COMPACT_ATOMS: atom_id res chain seq x y z
N GLN A 1 -20.06 -5.66 -30.53
CA GLN A 1 -20.27 -5.95 -29.09
C GLN A 1 -20.14 -4.64 -28.32
N CYS A 2 -21.12 -4.28 -27.47
CA CYS A 2 -21.06 -3.10 -26.60
C CYS A 2 -21.01 -3.56 -25.13
N ARG A 3 -20.15 -2.95 -24.30
CA ARG A 3 -20.03 -3.21 -22.86
C ARG A 3 -19.49 -1.97 -22.14
N ASN A 4 -19.71 -1.90 -20.84
CA ASN A 4 -19.06 -0.89 -20.00
C ASN A 4 -17.54 -1.03 -20.09
N GLY A 5 -16.85 0.05 -20.44
CA GLY A 5 -15.39 0.08 -20.55
C GLY A 5 -14.72 -0.05 -19.20
N LYS A 6 -13.65 -0.84 -19.11
CA LYS A 6 -12.76 -0.84 -17.94
C LYS A 6 -12.06 0.52 -17.85
N ARG A 7 -11.93 1.06 -16.64
CA ARG A 7 -11.41 2.41 -16.39
C ARG A 7 -10.51 2.39 -15.16
N THR A 8 -9.57 3.33 -15.11
CA THR A 8 -8.76 3.60 -13.91
C THR A 8 -9.58 4.39 -12.89
N ALA A 9 -9.14 4.42 -11.63
CA ALA A 9 -9.85 5.14 -10.58
C ALA A 9 -10.03 6.65 -10.86
N PRO A 10 -9.00 7.38 -11.33
CA PRO A 10 -9.18 8.79 -11.71
C PRO A 10 -10.19 8.96 -12.86
N ALA A 11 -10.16 8.07 -13.85
CA ALA A 11 -11.09 8.13 -14.98
C ALA A 11 -12.53 7.79 -14.58
N ALA A 12 -12.71 6.85 -13.65
CA ALA A 12 -14.02 6.49 -13.11
C ALA A 12 -14.64 7.66 -12.33
N LEU A 13 -13.87 8.33 -11.46
CA LEU A 13 -14.31 9.52 -10.74
C LEU A 13 -14.68 10.66 -11.70
N LYS A 14 -13.80 10.96 -12.66
CA LYS A 14 -14.06 12.02 -13.63
C LYS A 14 -15.33 11.78 -14.43
N ILE A 15 -15.49 10.57 -14.98
CA ILE A 15 -16.69 10.24 -15.76
C ILE A 15 -17.96 10.25 -14.89
N ALA A 16 -17.86 9.82 -13.63
CA ALA A 16 -19.00 9.88 -12.71
C ALA A 16 -19.44 11.32 -12.47
N CYS A 17 -18.49 12.24 -12.25
CA CYS A 17 -18.78 13.65 -12.07
C CYS A 17 -19.31 14.32 -13.35
N ASP A 18 -18.66 14.09 -14.49
CA ASP A 18 -19.07 14.64 -15.78
C ASP A 18 -20.51 14.18 -16.15
N LEU A 19 -20.87 12.91 -15.89
CA LEU A 19 -22.23 12.40 -16.15
C LEU A 19 -23.31 13.00 -15.24
N VAL A 20 -22.95 13.43 -14.03
CA VAL A 20 -23.86 14.16 -13.14
C VAL A 20 -24.03 15.59 -13.61
N ASP A 21 -22.92 16.25 -14.00
CA ASP A 21 -22.93 17.61 -14.53
C ASP A 21 -23.72 17.73 -15.84
N GLU A 22 -23.64 16.70 -16.70
CA GLU A 22 -24.40 16.59 -17.94
C GLU A 22 -25.88 16.19 -17.71
N GLY A 23 -26.29 15.90 -16.46
CA GLY A 23 -27.65 15.50 -16.11
C GLY A 23 -28.04 14.10 -16.60
N HIS A 24 -27.08 13.28 -17.02
CA HIS A 24 -27.31 11.91 -17.48
C HIS A 24 -27.48 10.92 -16.33
N LYS A 25 -26.94 11.24 -15.14
CA LYS A 25 -27.05 10.42 -13.93
C LYS A 25 -27.30 11.27 -12.70
N THR A 26 -27.92 10.67 -11.71
CA THR A 26 -28.02 11.25 -10.36
C THR A 26 -26.75 11.02 -9.55
N GLU A 27 -26.55 11.81 -8.48
CA GLU A 27 -25.43 11.65 -7.56
C GLU A 27 -25.38 10.23 -6.95
N GLU A 28 -26.54 9.65 -6.62
CA GLU A 28 -26.65 8.28 -6.06
C GLU A 28 -26.18 7.21 -7.06
N GLU A 29 -26.58 7.34 -8.33
CA GLU A 29 -26.13 6.43 -9.39
C GLU A 29 -24.64 6.59 -9.71
N ALA A 30 -24.11 7.82 -9.59
CA ALA A 30 -22.70 8.13 -9.80
C ALA A 30 -21.81 7.52 -8.71
N VAL A 31 -22.29 7.51 -7.46
CA VAL A 31 -21.61 6.79 -6.37
C VAL A 31 -21.67 5.28 -6.60
N ALA A 32 -22.85 4.75 -6.98
CA ALA A 32 -23.03 3.31 -7.18
C ALA A 32 -22.26 2.71 -8.36
N MET A 33 -21.86 3.52 -9.35
CA MET A 33 -21.08 3.06 -10.51
C MET A 33 -19.58 2.92 -10.23
N ILE A 34 -19.10 3.47 -9.10
CA ILE A 34 -17.68 3.41 -8.74
C ILE A 34 -17.43 2.15 -7.93
N ASP A 35 -16.51 1.31 -8.40
CA ASP A 35 -16.03 0.17 -7.62
C ASP A 35 -15.18 0.69 -6.46
N PRO A 36 -15.54 0.42 -5.19
CA PRO A 36 -14.80 0.90 -4.03
C PRO A 36 -13.32 0.48 -4.05
N ARG A 37 -13.00 -0.69 -4.61
CA ARG A 37 -11.62 -1.20 -4.71
C ARG A 37 -10.72 -0.33 -5.59
N ASN A 38 -11.32 0.45 -6.49
CA ASN A 38 -10.55 1.40 -7.29
C ASN A 38 -10.11 2.60 -6.44
N LEU A 39 -10.85 2.96 -5.40
CA LEU A 39 -10.49 4.11 -4.56
C LEU A 39 -9.20 3.85 -3.75
N ASP A 40 -8.93 2.60 -3.38
CA ASP A 40 -7.68 2.23 -2.71
C ASP A 40 -6.45 2.65 -3.53
N THR A 41 -6.50 2.52 -4.86
CA THR A 41 -5.40 2.94 -5.74
C THR A 41 -5.11 4.44 -5.73
N LEU A 42 -6.05 5.26 -5.25
CA LEU A 42 -5.90 6.71 -5.11
C LEU A 42 -5.32 7.13 -3.76
N LEU A 43 -5.15 6.17 -2.84
CA LEU A 43 -4.64 6.41 -1.49
C LEU A 43 -3.19 5.95 -1.32
N HIS A 44 -2.70 5.10 -2.22
CA HIS A 44 -1.34 4.56 -2.18
C HIS A 44 -0.51 5.02 -3.37
N PRO A 45 0.80 5.28 -3.19
CA PRO A 45 1.71 5.58 -4.29
C PRO A 45 1.58 4.54 -5.41
N GLN A 46 1.70 4.99 -6.65
CA GLN A 46 1.58 4.13 -7.84
C GLN A 46 2.89 4.17 -8.63
N PHE A 47 3.20 3.11 -9.37
CA PHE A 47 4.31 3.17 -10.32
C PHE A 47 3.95 4.05 -11.51
N ASP A 48 4.94 4.78 -12.02
CA ASP A 48 4.80 5.48 -13.30
C ASP A 48 4.50 4.46 -14.41
N ALA A 49 3.44 4.69 -15.18
CA ALA A 49 2.96 3.74 -16.17
C ALA A 49 3.98 3.48 -17.31
N ALA A 50 4.83 4.46 -17.63
CA ALA A 50 5.89 4.29 -18.63
C ALA A 50 7.05 3.47 -18.05
N ALA A 51 7.43 3.74 -16.81
CA ALA A 51 8.47 2.97 -16.10
C ALA A 51 8.05 1.51 -15.87
N LEU A 52 6.80 1.28 -15.45
CA LEU A 52 6.25 -0.06 -15.23
C LEU A 52 6.20 -0.89 -16.52
N LYS A 53 5.92 -0.26 -17.67
CA LYS A 53 5.86 -0.95 -18.96
C LYS A 53 7.23 -1.37 -19.49
N ALA A 54 8.28 -0.68 -19.07
CA ALA A 54 9.67 -1.04 -19.40
C ALA A 54 10.25 -2.09 -18.44
N ALA A 55 9.67 -2.24 -17.25
CA ALA A 55 10.14 -3.17 -16.24
C ALA A 55 9.57 -4.58 -16.48
N THR A 56 10.43 -5.59 -16.41
CA THR A 56 10.02 -7.00 -16.44
C THR A 56 9.93 -7.51 -15.00
N PRO A 57 8.81 -8.12 -14.59
CA PRO A 57 8.72 -8.71 -13.25
C PRO A 57 9.69 -9.89 -13.13
N LEU A 58 10.54 -9.87 -12.11
CA LEU A 58 11.47 -10.95 -11.78
C LEU A 58 10.79 -12.10 -11.06
N GLY A 59 9.80 -11.78 -10.22
CA GLY A 59 9.08 -12.75 -9.43
C GLY A 59 7.70 -12.25 -9.06
N LYS A 60 6.93 -13.13 -8.43
CA LYS A 60 5.57 -12.83 -8.02
C LYS A 60 5.27 -13.47 -6.67
N GLY A 61 4.74 -12.69 -5.75
CA GLY A 61 4.14 -13.14 -4.50
C GLY A 61 2.64 -12.86 -4.47
N LEU A 62 2.10 -12.81 -3.25
CA LEU A 62 0.73 -12.40 -2.98
C LEU A 62 0.72 -10.89 -2.71
N GLY A 63 -0.08 -10.14 -3.47
CA GLY A 63 -0.33 -8.72 -3.20
C GLY A 63 -1.13 -8.57 -1.90
N ALA A 64 -0.43 -8.42 -0.79
CA ALA A 64 -0.99 -8.47 0.56
C ALA A 64 -1.58 -7.12 0.97
N SER A 65 -0.92 -6.03 0.61
CA SER A 65 -1.33 -4.66 0.86
C SER A 65 -1.05 -3.80 -0.38
N PRO A 66 -2.04 -3.07 -0.92
CA PRO A 66 -1.90 -2.35 -2.18
C PRO A 66 -0.87 -1.21 -2.11
N GLY A 67 -0.36 -0.81 -3.28
CA GLY A 67 0.59 0.29 -3.42
C GLY A 67 1.85 -0.11 -4.19
N ALA A 68 2.61 0.90 -4.58
CA ALA A 68 3.91 0.76 -5.21
C ALA A 68 4.99 1.23 -4.23
N ALA A 69 5.97 0.37 -3.97
CA ALA A 69 7.12 0.71 -3.16
C ALA A 69 8.41 0.51 -3.93
N CYS A 70 9.34 1.42 -3.73
CA CYS A 70 10.68 1.37 -4.29
C CYS A 70 11.67 1.86 -3.24
N GLY A 71 12.73 1.09 -3.03
CA GLY A 71 13.75 1.41 -2.03
C GLY A 71 14.89 0.39 -2.04
N LYS A 72 15.88 0.65 -1.19
CA LYS A 72 17.01 -0.24 -0.97
C LYS A 72 16.61 -1.41 -0.08
N ILE A 73 17.12 -2.59 -0.38
CA ILE A 73 16.86 -3.81 0.37
C ILE A 73 17.55 -3.73 1.73
N VAL A 74 16.79 -4.04 2.78
CA VAL A 74 17.27 -4.24 4.16
C VAL A 74 16.67 -5.53 4.71
N PHE A 75 17.42 -6.24 5.56
CA PHE A 75 17.04 -7.57 6.06
C PHE A 75 16.61 -7.57 7.53
N THR A 76 16.86 -6.48 8.26
CA THR A 76 16.52 -6.33 9.67
C THR A 76 15.68 -5.07 9.89
N ALA A 77 14.87 -5.07 10.95
CA ALA A 77 14.07 -3.91 11.32
C ALA A 77 14.95 -2.72 11.77
N GLU A 78 16.04 -3.01 12.48
CA GLU A 78 17.05 -2.04 12.94
C GLU A 78 17.72 -1.33 11.75
N ASP A 79 18.12 -2.09 10.72
CA ASP A 79 18.69 -1.51 9.50
C ASP A 79 17.63 -0.64 8.78
N ALA A 80 16.37 -1.07 8.74
CA ALA A 80 15.30 -0.28 8.12
C ALA A 80 15.14 1.10 8.79
N GLU A 81 15.18 1.15 10.13
CA GLU A 81 15.12 2.40 10.87
C GLU A 81 16.34 3.28 10.63
N ALA A 82 17.55 2.74 10.83
CA ALA A 82 18.79 3.49 10.69
C ALA A 82 18.96 4.07 9.28
N TRP A 83 18.46 3.37 8.25
CA TRP A 83 18.51 3.85 6.88
C TRP A 83 17.42 4.89 6.59
N ASN A 84 16.22 4.70 7.13
CA ASN A 84 15.15 5.69 7.03
C ASN A 84 15.51 7.00 7.76
N GLU A 85 16.19 6.95 8.91
CA GLU A 85 16.71 8.12 9.63
C GLU A 85 17.75 8.90 8.82
N ARG A 86 18.51 8.20 7.96
CA ARG A 86 19.44 8.82 7.00
C ARG A 86 18.73 9.41 5.78
N GLY A 87 17.40 9.30 5.70
CA GLY A 87 16.57 9.77 4.59
C GLY A 87 16.56 8.82 3.38
N GLU A 88 17.01 7.58 3.55
CA GLU A 88 16.99 6.59 2.48
C GLU A 88 15.65 5.84 2.44
N LYS A 89 15.13 5.62 1.23
CA LYS A 89 13.95 4.76 1.03
C LYS A 89 14.37 3.31 1.13
N VAL A 90 13.72 2.53 1.99
CA VAL A 90 14.05 1.12 2.20
C VAL A 90 12.86 0.17 1.97
N VAL A 91 13.17 -1.07 1.61
CA VAL A 91 12.23 -2.18 1.49
C VAL A 91 12.72 -3.30 2.40
N LEU A 92 11.91 -3.62 3.41
CA LEU A 92 12.21 -4.68 4.37
C LEU A 92 11.91 -6.05 3.74
N VAL A 93 12.95 -6.87 3.60
CA VAL A 93 12.85 -8.23 3.10
C VAL A 93 13.09 -9.20 4.26
N ARG A 94 12.11 -10.05 4.56
CA ARG A 94 12.17 -11.01 5.68
C ARG A 94 11.66 -12.38 5.26
N LEU A 95 12.09 -13.44 5.94
CA LEU A 95 11.45 -14.75 5.75
C LEU A 95 9.97 -14.68 6.18
N GLU A 96 9.74 -14.17 7.38
CA GLU A 96 8.45 -13.83 7.98
C GLU A 96 8.67 -12.67 8.96
N THR A 97 7.63 -11.85 9.18
CA THR A 97 7.71 -10.75 10.17
C THR A 97 7.14 -11.18 11.51
N SER A 98 7.71 -10.68 12.60
CA SER A 98 7.19 -10.81 13.96
C SER A 98 6.74 -9.43 14.52
N PRO A 99 6.10 -9.37 15.71
CA PRO A 99 5.78 -8.11 16.37
C PRO A 99 7.01 -7.23 16.66
N GLU A 100 8.20 -7.81 16.78
CA GLU A 100 9.45 -7.09 17.00
C GLU A 100 9.87 -6.27 15.77
N ASP A 101 9.39 -6.67 14.57
CA ASP A 101 9.72 -5.98 13.32
C ASP A 101 8.83 -4.74 13.06
N ILE A 102 7.87 -4.42 13.93
CA ILE A 102 6.85 -3.36 13.69
C ILE A 102 7.48 -2.01 13.38
N THR A 103 8.56 -1.66 14.07
CA THR A 103 9.17 -0.35 13.97
C THR A 103 9.92 -0.19 12.63
N GLY A 104 10.68 -1.21 12.23
CA GLY A 104 11.28 -1.32 10.88
C GLY A 104 10.24 -1.42 9.76
N MET A 105 9.10 -2.08 9.99
CA MET A 105 7.98 -2.12 9.04
C MET A 105 7.38 -0.73 8.81
N LYS A 106 7.25 0.10 9.86
CA LYS A 106 6.81 1.51 9.75
C LYS A 106 7.82 2.37 9.01
N ALA A 107 9.12 2.13 9.21
CA ALA A 107 10.20 2.86 8.56
C ALA A 107 10.34 2.54 7.06
N SER A 108 9.79 1.40 6.62
CA SER A 108 9.95 0.89 5.26
C SER A 108 8.89 1.42 4.29
N GLN A 109 9.29 1.67 3.03
CA GLN A 109 8.37 2.01 1.95
C GLN A 109 7.52 0.80 1.53
N GLY A 110 8.09 -0.40 1.67
CA GLY A 110 7.42 -1.65 1.35
C GLY A 110 7.99 -2.83 2.12
N ILE A 111 7.20 -3.89 2.21
CA ILE A 111 7.54 -5.12 2.92
C ILE A 111 7.42 -6.30 1.96
N LEU A 112 8.48 -7.10 1.87
CA LEU A 112 8.52 -8.32 1.08
C LEU A 112 8.79 -9.51 1.99
N THR A 113 7.91 -10.51 1.98
CA THR A 113 8.14 -11.75 2.74
C THR A 113 8.19 -12.99 1.87
N VAL A 114 9.07 -13.91 2.23
CA VAL A 114 9.19 -15.23 1.57
C VAL A 114 8.01 -16.12 1.93
N ARG A 115 7.61 -16.10 3.20
CA ARG A 115 6.50 -16.88 3.76
C ARG A 115 5.36 -15.97 4.19
N GLY A 116 4.19 -16.58 4.38
CA GLY A 116 2.98 -15.90 4.85
C GLY A 116 1.95 -15.66 3.75
N GLY A 117 0.68 -15.87 4.11
CA GLY A 117 -0.46 -15.62 3.23
C GLY A 117 -1.07 -14.23 3.42
N MET A 118 -2.25 -14.05 2.83
CA MET A 118 -3.04 -12.81 2.93
C MET A 118 -3.44 -12.44 4.38
N THR A 119 -3.39 -13.38 5.32
CA THR A 119 -3.71 -13.19 6.74
C THR A 119 -2.49 -13.29 7.65
N SER A 120 -1.28 -13.25 7.08
CA SER A 120 -0.03 -13.24 7.85
C SER A 120 0.14 -11.94 8.64
N HIS A 121 1.05 -11.96 9.63
CA HIS A 121 1.40 -10.78 10.41
C HIS A 121 1.76 -9.59 9.50
N ALA A 122 2.69 -9.80 8.55
CA ALA A 122 3.09 -8.81 7.56
C ALA A 122 1.89 -8.21 6.81
N ALA A 123 1.00 -9.08 6.29
CA ALA A 123 -0.15 -8.65 5.50
C ALA A 123 -1.16 -7.83 6.31
N VAL A 124 -1.42 -8.22 7.56
CA VAL A 124 -2.39 -7.53 8.43
C VAL A 124 -1.85 -6.18 8.88
N VAL A 125 -0.60 -6.14 9.32
CA VAL A 125 0.06 -4.92 9.80
C VAL A 125 0.27 -3.93 8.66
N ALA A 126 0.78 -4.38 7.51
CA ALA A 126 1.00 -3.52 6.35
C ALA A 126 -0.29 -2.88 5.83
N ARG A 127 -1.41 -3.64 5.81
CA ARG A 127 -2.72 -3.07 5.46
C ARG A 127 -3.21 -2.05 6.48
N GLY A 128 -2.95 -2.27 7.77
CA GLY A 128 -3.29 -1.31 8.82
C GLY A 128 -2.52 0.01 8.67
N MET A 129 -1.26 -0.07 8.25
CA MET A 129 -0.37 1.08 8.04
C MET A 129 -0.53 1.72 6.65
N GLY A 130 -1.18 1.04 5.70
CA GLY A 130 -1.25 1.46 4.31
C GLY A 130 0.08 1.34 3.55
N THR A 131 1.01 0.54 4.07
CA THR A 131 2.32 0.26 3.47
C THR A 131 2.18 -0.83 2.42
N CYS A 132 2.88 -0.69 1.29
CA CYS A 132 2.89 -1.69 0.23
C CYS A 132 3.47 -3.02 0.75
N CYS A 133 2.79 -4.14 0.52
CA CYS A 133 3.30 -5.43 0.96
C CYS A 133 3.04 -6.53 -0.06
N VAL A 134 4.10 -7.28 -0.37
CA VAL A 134 4.05 -8.52 -1.13
C VAL A 134 4.47 -9.64 -0.19
N SER A 135 3.58 -10.57 0.10
CA SER A 135 3.85 -11.67 1.03
C SER A 135 3.91 -13.01 0.30
N GLY A 136 4.63 -13.98 0.87
CA GLY A 136 4.59 -15.36 0.38
C GLY A 136 5.27 -15.58 -0.98
N CYS A 137 6.35 -14.84 -1.27
CA CYS A 137 7.15 -15.10 -2.46
C CYS A 137 8.12 -16.26 -2.21
N GLY A 138 7.60 -17.49 -2.35
CA GLY A 138 8.37 -18.73 -2.11
C GLY A 138 9.50 -18.98 -3.11
N ASP A 139 9.57 -18.20 -4.20
CA ASP A 139 10.66 -18.25 -5.19
C ASP A 139 11.94 -17.56 -4.69
N ILE A 140 11.87 -16.83 -3.57
CA ILE A 140 13.02 -16.18 -2.95
C ILE A 140 13.81 -17.22 -2.16
N ALA A 141 15.06 -17.45 -2.57
CA ALA A 141 16.05 -18.18 -1.78
C ALA A 141 16.81 -17.17 -0.90
N MET A 142 16.43 -17.11 0.37
CA MET A 142 16.96 -16.14 1.33
C MET A 142 18.19 -16.68 2.07
N ASP A 143 19.20 -15.83 2.23
CA ASP A 143 20.43 -16.08 2.98
C ASP A 143 20.67 -14.91 3.94
N GLU A 144 20.05 -15.01 5.12
CA GLU A 144 20.10 -13.98 6.16
C GLU A 144 21.51 -13.77 6.71
N GLU A 145 22.33 -14.83 6.78
CA GLU A 145 23.70 -14.77 7.31
C GLU A 145 24.61 -13.91 6.43
N ASN A 146 24.43 -13.98 5.11
CA ASN A 146 25.19 -13.18 4.15
C ASN A 146 24.45 -11.92 3.69
N LYS A 147 23.31 -11.57 4.31
CA LYS A 147 22.45 -10.43 3.95
C LYS A 147 22.18 -10.35 2.44
N LYS A 148 21.72 -11.46 1.87
CA LYS A 148 21.42 -11.57 0.45
C LYS A 148 20.23 -12.48 0.18
N PHE A 149 19.61 -12.31 -0.97
CA PHE A 149 18.62 -13.27 -1.46
C PHE A 149 18.73 -13.45 -2.96
N THR A 150 18.29 -14.60 -3.45
CA THR A 150 18.23 -14.87 -4.88
C THR A 150 16.78 -14.96 -5.33
N LEU A 151 16.46 -14.27 -6.43
CA LEU A 151 15.15 -14.35 -7.09
C LEU A 151 15.35 -14.51 -8.60
N ALA A 152 14.72 -15.53 -9.19
CA ALA A 152 14.82 -15.82 -10.62
C ALA A 152 16.26 -15.90 -11.17
N GLY A 153 17.19 -16.40 -10.36
CA GLY A 153 18.61 -16.55 -10.73
C GLY A 153 19.44 -15.27 -10.61
N LYS A 154 18.88 -14.16 -10.12
CA LYS A 154 19.62 -12.94 -9.78
C LYS A 154 19.81 -12.84 -8.27
N GLU A 155 21.03 -12.54 -7.85
CA GLU A 155 21.39 -12.29 -6.45
C GLU A 155 21.23 -10.80 -6.13
N PHE A 156 20.62 -10.53 -4.99
CA PHE A 156 20.38 -9.19 -4.44
C PHE A 156 21.06 -9.09 -3.08
N HIS A 157 21.72 -7.96 -2.85
CA HIS A 157 22.42 -7.65 -1.62
C HIS A 157 21.74 -6.52 -0.85
N GLU A 158 22.08 -6.40 0.42
CA GLU A 158 21.69 -5.24 1.23
C GLU A 158 22.17 -3.95 0.55
N GLY A 159 21.25 -2.99 0.38
CA GLY A 159 21.52 -1.74 -0.32
C GLY A 159 21.14 -1.70 -1.80
N ASP A 160 20.89 -2.85 -2.43
CA ASP A 160 20.40 -2.88 -3.81
C ASP A 160 18.96 -2.37 -3.89
N TYR A 161 18.62 -1.72 -5.01
CA TYR A 161 17.26 -1.24 -5.23
C TYR A 161 16.33 -2.35 -5.69
N ILE A 162 15.15 -2.38 -5.07
CA ILE A 162 14.04 -3.23 -5.45
C ILE A 162 12.76 -2.42 -5.51
N SER A 163 11.89 -2.81 -6.45
CA SER A 163 10.55 -2.24 -6.58
C SER A 163 9.50 -3.35 -6.47
N ILE A 164 8.49 -3.14 -5.63
CA ILE A 164 7.41 -4.11 -5.40
C ILE A 164 6.04 -3.47 -5.63
N ASP A 165 5.14 -4.25 -6.24
CA ASP A 165 3.74 -3.89 -6.45
C ASP A 165 2.85 -4.74 -5.54
N GLY A 166 2.36 -4.13 -4.48
CA GLY A 166 1.48 -4.76 -3.49
C GLY A 166 0.05 -4.99 -3.98
N THR A 167 -0.33 -4.44 -5.14
CA THR A 167 -1.63 -4.68 -5.78
C THR A 167 -1.59 -5.94 -6.66
N THR A 168 -0.54 -6.10 -7.46
CA THR A 168 -0.40 -7.28 -8.35
C THR A 168 0.40 -8.43 -7.75
N GLY A 169 1.19 -8.14 -6.71
CA GLY A 169 2.16 -9.06 -6.12
C GLY A 169 3.47 -9.16 -6.91
N ASN A 170 3.69 -8.31 -7.92
CA ASN A 170 4.88 -8.38 -8.76
C ASN A 170 6.11 -7.76 -8.07
N ILE A 171 7.27 -8.34 -8.34
CA ILE A 171 8.57 -7.89 -7.84
C ILE A 171 9.43 -7.52 -9.05
N TYR A 172 10.08 -6.38 -8.99
CA TYR A 172 10.85 -5.80 -10.07
C TYR A 172 12.27 -5.46 -9.64
N ASP A 173 13.19 -5.60 -10.58
CA ASP A 173 14.59 -5.23 -10.42
C ASP A 173 14.78 -3.71 -10.50
N GLY A 174 15.58 -3.16 -9.59
CA GLY A 174 16.01 -1.77 -9.63
C GLY A 174 14.97 -0.76 -9.19
N GLU A 175 15.25 0.50 -9.52
CA GLU A 175 14.46 1.66 -9.10
C GLU A 175 13.38 2.00 -10.13
N ILE A 176 12.11 1.72 -9.80
CA ILE A 176 10.96 2.18 -10.58
C ILE A 176 10.40 3.42 -9.91
N LYS A 177 10.30 4.50 -10.69
CA LYS A 177 9.73 5.76 -10.19
C LYS A 177 8.30 5.55 -9.72
N THR A 178 8.07 5.92 -8.47
CA THR A 178 6.73 6.03 -7.89
C THR A 178 6.21 7.46 -8.06
N VAL A 179 4.91 7.57 -8.26
CA VAL A 179 4.16 8.80 -8.29
C VAL A 179 3.26 8.80 -7.06
N ASP A 180 3.38 9.85 -6.25
CA ASP A 180 2.53 9.99 -5.07
C ASP A 180 1.07 10.11 -5.50
N ALA A 181 0.19 9.48 -4.73
CA ALA A 181 -1.22 9.53 -5.00
C ALA A 181 -1.76 10.93 -4.69
N THR A 182 -2.18 11.65 -5.74
CA THR A 182 -2.84 12.94 -5.58
C THR A 182 -4.34 12.75 -5.46
N ILE A 183 -4.87 12.98 -4.26
CA ILE A 183 -6.31 13.11 -4.03
C ILE A 183 -6.71 14.53 -4.47
N ALA A 184 -6.97 14.73 -5.77
CA ALA A 184 -7.32 16.03 -6.32
C ALA A 184 -8.68 16.02 -7.04
N GLY A 185 -9.39 17.15 -6.95
CA GLY A 185 -10.61 17.45 -7.70
C GLY A 185 -11.81 16.58 -7.34
N GLU A 186 -12.11 15.61 -8.19
CA GLU A 186 -13.39 14.88 -8.22
C GLU A 186 -13.57 13.88 -7.07
N PHE A 187 -12.48 13.43 -6.43
CA PHE A 187 -12.58 12.50 -5.30
C PHE A 187 -13.39 13.10 -4.14
N GLY A 188 -13.08 14.33 -3.74
CA GLY A 188 -13.78 14.99 -2.63
C GLY A 188 -15.27 15.19 -2.93
N ARG A 189 -15.62 15.43 -4.18
CA ARG A 189 -17.01 15.59 -4.64
C ARG A 189 -17.78 14.28 -4.55
N VAL A 190 -17.20 13.19 -5.04
CA VAL A 190 -17.80 11.85 -4.92
C VAL A 190 -17.90 11.42 -3.46
N MET A 191 -16.90 11.69 -2.62
CA MET A 191 -16.97 11.40 -1.18
C MET A 191 -18.08 12.19 -0.50
N ALA A 192 -18.28 13.46 -0.85
CA ALA A 192 -19.40 14.26 -0.33
C ALA A 192 -20.77 13.68 -0.70
N TRP A 193 -20.91 13.15 -1.93
CA TRP A 193 -22.12 12.40 -2.31
C TRP A 193 -22.27 11.11 -1.52
N ALA A 194 -21.20 10.33 -1.37
CA ALA A 194 -21.23 9.10 -0.57
C ALA A 194 -21.64 9.38 0.89
N ASP A 195 -21.11 10.45 1.49
CA ASP A 195 -21.47 10.90 2.84
C ASP A 195 -22.93 11.34 2.96
N LYS A 196 -23.49 11.97 1.91
CA LYS A 196 -24.88 12.39 1.87
C LYS A 196 -25.87 11.22 1.87
N TYR A 197 -25.54 10.13 1.19
CA TYR A 197 -26.45 8.98 1.02
C TYR A 197 -26.20 7.85 2.01
N ARG A 198 -25.01 7.75 2.62
CA ARG A 198 -24.73 6.69 3.60
C ARG A 198 -25.60 6.83 4.85
N LYS A 199 -26.04 5.68 5.37
CA LYS A 199 -26.72 5.59 6.67
C LYS A 199 -25.76 5.22 7.80
N LEU A 200 -24.71 4.47 7.48
CA LEU A 200 -23.72 4.02 8.44
C LEU A 200 -22.70 5.13 8.71
N LYS A 201 -22.30 5.24 9.98
CA LYS A 201 -21.14 6.04 10.36
C LYS A 201 -19.85 5.30 10.05
N VAL A 202 -18.83 6.04 9.60
CA VAL A 202 -17.50 5.47 9.32
C VAL A 202 -16.55 5.93 10.41
N ARG A 203 -16.11 4.98 11.23
CA ARG A 203 -15.07 5.18 12.26
C ARG A 203 -13.80 4.45 11.82
N THR A 204 -12.67 4.90 12.33
CA THR A 204 -11.37 4.28 12.04
C THR A 204 -10.93 3.36 13.17
N ASN A 205 -10.08 2.39 12.85
CA ASN A 205 -9.24 1.73 13.85
C ASN A 205 -7.92 2.48 13.87
N ALA A 206 -7.60 3.14 14.98
CA ALA A 206 -6.40 3.95 15.11
C ALA A 206 -5.87 3.82 16.52
N ASP A 207 -4.59 3.47 16.62
CA ASP A 207 -3.93 3.15 17.88
C ASP A 207 -2.95 4.25 18.31
N THR A 208 -2.52 5.11 17.36
CA THR A 208 -1.63 6.25 17.62
C THR A 208 -2.30 7.60 17.32
N PRO A 209 -1.82 8.72 17.93
CA PRO A 209 -2.30 10.05 17.58
C PRO A 209 -2.10 10.43 16.11
N ALA A 210 -1.01 9.96 15.48
CA ALA A 210 -0.73 10.20 14.08
C ALA A 210 -1.77 9.52 13.17
N ASP A 211 -2.10 8.26 13.44
CA ASP A 211 -3.12 7.51 12.69
C ASP A 211 -4.50 8.15 12.86
N ALA A 212 -4.84 8.57 14.09
CA ALA A 212 -6.10 9.24 14.38
C ALA A 212 -6.24 10.56 13.60
N LYS A 213 -5.15 11.36 13.54
CA LYS A 213 -5.12 12.60 12.75
C LYS A 213 -5.30 12.31 11.26
N LYS A 214 -4.56 11.33 10.72
CA LYS A 214 -4.65 10.99 9.29
C LYS A 214 -6.03 10.46 8.91
N ALA A 215 -6.61 9.59 9.73
CA ALA A 215 -7.95 9.09 9.52
C ALA A 215 -9.00 10.22 9.55
N ARG A 216 -8.82 11.22 10.43
CA ARG A 216 -9.70 12.39 10.48
C ARG A 216 -9.61 13.24 9.22
N GLU A 217 -8.41 13.43 8.66
CA GLU A 217 -8.20 14.10 7.37
C GLU A 217 -8.93 13.40 6.21
N LEU A 218 -9.06 12.07 6.28
CA LEU A 218 -9.78 11.24 5.30
C LEU A 218 -11.29 11.10 5.56
N GLY A 219 -11.83 11.81 6.57
CA GLY A 219 -13.28 11.85 6.84
C GLY A 219 -13.78 10.91 7.94
N ALA A 220 -12.89 10.24 8.70
CA ALA A 220 -13.33 9.41 9.81
C ALA A 220 -14.10 10.20 10.89
N GLU A 221 -15.22 9.66 11.34
CA GLU A 221 -16.14 10.29 12.30
C GLU A 221 -15.84 9.95 13.76
N GLY A 222 -14.74 9.23 14.01
CA GLY A 222 -14.26 8.84 15.33
C GLY A 222 -13.43 7.57 15.29
N ILE A 223 -12.91 7.14 16.44
CA ILE A 223 -12.14 5.90 16.59
C ILE A 223 -13.08 4.79 17.04
N GLY A 224 -13.29 3.75 16.23
CA GLY A 224 -14.16 2.61 16.51
C GLY A 224 -13.48 1.53 17.35
N LEU A 225 -12.17 1.39 17.20
CA LEU A 225 -11.32 0.49 17.95
C LEU A 225 -9.95 1.14 18.14
N CYS A 226 -9.47 1.16 19.38
CA CYS A 226 -8.11 1.50 19.74
C CYS A 226 -7.54 0.30 20.49
N ARG A 227 -6.56 -0.40 19.92
CA ARG A 227 -5.95 -1.59 20.50
C ARG A 227 -4.86 -1.18 21.46
N THR A 228 -5.09 -1.39 22.75
CA THR A 228 -4.14 -1.01 23.79
C THR A 228 -2.89 -1.87 23.79
N GLU A 229 -2.95 -3.10 23.25
CA GLU A 229 -1.82 -4.00 23.10
C GLU A 229 -0.69 -3.36 22.29
N HIS A 230 -1.04 -2.56 21.27
CA HIS A 230 -0.06 -1.88 20.42
C HIS A 230 0.68 -0.75 21.15
N MET A 231 0.13 -0.25 22.27
CA MET A 231 0.77 0.77 23.10
C MET A 231 1.87 0.22 24.01
N PHE A 232 2.06 -1.10 24.03
CA PHE A 232 3.12 -1.77 24.80
C PHE A 232 4.34 -2.18 23.94
N PHE A 233 4.34 -1.85 22.64
CA PHE A 233 5.41 -2.21 21.71
C PHE A 233 6.43 -1.10 21.41
N GLU A 234 6.24 0.12 21.91
CA GLU A 234 7.21 1.22 21.68
C GLU A 234 8.27 1.27 22.79
N GLU A 235 9.54 1.51 22.40
CA GLU A 235 10.71 1.49 23.30
C GLU A 235 10.75 2.65 24.31
N ASP A 236 10.05 3.77 24.05
CA ASP A 236 10.06 4.96 24.91
C ASP A 236 9.17 4.79 26.16
N ARG A 237 9.64 3.91 27.06
CA ARG A 237 9.28 3.86 28.48
C ARG A 237 10.49 3.73 29.38
#